data_AF-A0A957R778-F1
#
_entry.id   AF-A0A957R778-F1
#
_cell.length_a   1.000
_cell.length_b   1.000
_cell.length_c   1.000
_cell.angle_alpha   90.00
_cell.angle_beta   90.00
_cell.angle_gamma   90.00
#
_symmetry.space_group_name_H-M   'P 1'
#
loop_
_entity.id
_entity.type
_entity.pdbx_description
1 polymer ?
#
loop_
_entity_poly.entity_id
_entity_poly.type
_entity_poly.pdbx_seq_one_letter_code
_entity_poly.pdbx_strand_id
1 'polypeptide(L)'
;MTVLQRFWRNLIWQKDGVDETQPQAPAAQTAVPETTTLNIDIAPHDPLLTYVQHTSGAIDVQSLNLESTALQKLKEAGVKLIVPLVSQGELIGLINLGTRLSEQDYSSDDMRLLSSLATQAAPALRVAQLVRQQERQAAERERIAQELRVARLIQQTLLPQEVPQLAGWSVNAYYQPAREVGGDFYDFIHFPDGKIGFIVADVTDKGVPAALVMATTRSILHSAAERLGSPGAVLERTNDVLHPQIPPKMFVTCFYA
;
A
#
# COMPACT_ATOMS: atom_id res chain seq x y z
N MET A 1 26.01 17.30 -7.01
CA MET A 1 25.88 15.83 -7.12
C MET A 1 25.43 15.43 -8.53
N THR A 2 26.10 15.94 -9.58
CA THR A 2 25.58 15.91 -10.96
C THR A 2 26.60 15.34 -11.96
N VAL A 3 27.49 14.47 -11.47
CA VAL A 3 28.59 13.88 -12.27
C VAL A 3 28.39 12.38 -12.49
N LEU A 4 27.70 11.65 -11.59
CA LEU A 4 27.46 10.21 -11.76
C LEU A 4 26.35 9.83 -12.76
N GLN A 5 25.41 10.73 -13.07
CA GLN A 5 24.37 10.48 -14.08
C GLN A 5 24.85 10.63 -15.53
N ARG A 6 26.03 11.23 -15.76
CA ARG A 6 26.59 11.42 -17.11
C ARG A 6 27.39 10.21 -17.61
N PHE A 7 27.89 9.36 -16.70
CA PHE A 7 28.77 8.25 -17.06
C PHE A 7 28.00 7.08 -17.71
N TRP A 8 26.80 6.77 -17.20
CA TRP A 8 25.97 5.67 -17.73
C TRP A 8 25.21 5.99 -19.02
N ARG A 9 25.05 7.27 -19.37
CA ARG A 9 24.31 7.67 -20.58
C ARG A 9 25.17 7.72 -21.84
N ASN A 10 26.50 7.83 -21.71
CA ASN A 10 27.43 7.92 -22.84
C ASN A 10 28.00 6.57 -23.30
N LEU A 11 27.78 5.47 -22.57
CA LEU A 11 28.36 4.18 -22.91
C LEU A 11 27.48 3.34 -23.86
N ILE A 12 26.20 3.69 -24.05
CA ILE A 12 25.23 2.81 -24.72
C ILE A 12 24.73 3.36 -26.07
N TRP A 13 24.93 4.65 -26.38
CA TRP A 13 24.51 5.21 -27.67
C TRP A 13 25.48 6.29 -28.18
N GLN A 14 26.50 5.86 -28.94
CA GLN A 14 27.15 6.74 -29.91
C GLN A 14 27.47 5.94 -31.18
N LYS A 15 26.55 5.99 -32.14
CA LYS A 15 26.82 5.69 -33.55
C LYS A 15 26.25 6.86 -34.35
N ASP A 16 27.13 7.68 -34.90
CA ASP A 16 26.82 8.55 -36.04
C ASP A 16 27.83 8.26 -37.16
N GLY A 17 27.28 7.71 -38.26
CA GLY A 17 27.68 7.90 -39.66
C GLY A 17 29.11 7.64 -40.12
N VAL A 18 29.36 6.45 -40.69
CA VAL A 18 30.11 6.30 -41.95
C VAL A 18 29.48 5.16 -42.75
N ASP A 19 29.18 5.44 -44.01
CA ASP A 19 28.72 4.52 -45.05
C ASP A 19 29.94 3.75 -45.60
N GLU A 20 29.99 2.42 -45.43
CA GLU A 20 30.91 1.54 -46.17
C GLU A 20 30.36 0.10 -46.15
N THR A 21 30.13 -0.43 -47.35
CA THR A 21 29.69 -1.77 -47.66
C THR A 21 30.77 -2.81 -47.36
N GLN A 22 30.59 -3.67 -46.35
CA GLN A 22 31.35 -4.92 -46.18
C GLN A 22 30.53 -6.01 -45.44
N PRO A 23 30.77 -7.31 -45.74
CA PRO A 23 29.85 -8.40 -45.43
C PRO A 23 29.80 -8.77 -43.93
N GLN A 24 28.58 -8.97 -43.42
CA GLN A 24 28.31 -9.39 -42.05
C GLN A 24 28.86 -10.80 -41.77
N ALA A 25 29.85 -10.89 -40.88
CA ALA A 25 30.13 -12.13 -40.15
C ALA A 25 29.04 -12.33 -39.07
N PRO A 26 28.55 -13.56 -38.84
CA PRO A 26 27.46 -13.81 -37.90
C PRO A 26 27.88 -13.45 -36.47
N ALA A 27 27.20 -12.46 -35.90
CA ALA A 27 27.33 -12.09 -34.49
C ALA A 27 26.79 -13.25 -33.63
N ALA A 28 27.68 -13.87 -32.86
CA ALA A 28 27.29 -14.79 -31.81
C ALA A 28 26.47 -14.04 -30.75
N GLN A 29 25.16 -14.22 -30.78
CA GLN A 29 24.25 -13.76 -29.74
C GLN A 29 24.53 -14.57 -28.48
N THR A 30 25.29 -14.00 -27.55
CA THR A 30 25.33 -14.49 -26.16
C THR A 30 24.05 -14.02 -25.49
N ALA A 31 23.00 -14.83 -25.61
CA ALA A 31 21.77 -14.65 -24.86
C ALA A 31 22.11 -14.63 -23.35
N VAL A 32 21.74 -13.55 -22.67
CA VAL A 32 21.69 -13.55 -21.20
C VAL A 32 20.61 -14.57 -20.82
N PRO A 33 20.92 -15.65 -20.08
CA PRO A 33 19.94 -16.68 -19.81
C PRO A 33 18.75 -16.11 -19.05
N GLU A 34 17.54 -16.52 -19.44
CA GLU A 34 16.31 -16.17 -18.76
C GLU A 34 16.42 -16.54 -17.28
N THR A 35 16.38 -15.54 -16.39
CA THR A 35 16.47 -15.77 -14.96
C THR A 35 15.13 -16.38 -14.50
N THR A 36 15.04 -17.71 -14.45
CA THR A 36 13.88 -18.39 -13.88
C THR A 36 13.79 -18.00 -12.40
N THR A 37 12.74 -17.28 -12.02
CA THR A 37 12.52 -16.88 -10.62
C THR A 37 12.03 -18.10 -9.85
N LEU A 38 12.92 -18.69 -9.05
CA LEU A 38 12.57 -19.77 -8.12
C LEU A 38 11.74 -19.19 -6.96
N ASN A 39 10.41 -19.31 -7.05
CA ASN A 39 9.50 -18.99 -5.94
C ASN A 39 9.39 -20.19 -5.00
N ILE A 40 10.33 -20.28 -4.05
CA ILE A 40 10.29 -21.27 -2.97
C ILE A 40 9.90 -20.55 -1.68
N ASP A 41 8.70 -20.85 -1.18
CA ASP A 41 8.25 -20.37 0.12
C ASP A 41 8.85 -21.24 1.23
N ILE A 42 9.51 -20.60 2.20
CA ILE A 42 10.15 -21.24 3.34
C ILE A 42 9.31 -20.92 4.57
N ALA A 43 8.72 -21.95 5.18
CA ALA A 43 7.90 -21.76 6.37
C ALA A 43 8.74 -21.15 7.53
N PRO A 44 8.16 -20.30 8.40
CA PRO A 44 8.91 -19.67 9.50
C PRO A 44 9.58 -20.65 10.48
N HIS A 45 9.04 -21.87 10.59
CA HIS A 45 9.55 -22.93 11.47
C HIS A 45 10.33 -24.01 10.70
N ASP A 46 10.65 -23.77 9.42
CA ASP A 46 11.40 -24.73 8.63
C ASP A 46 12.84 -24.88 9.18
N PRO A 47 13.33 -26.12 9.41
CA PRO A 47 14.69 -26.36 9.94
C PRO A 47 15.81 -25.75 9.10
N LEU A 48 15.60 -25.57 7.78
CA LEU A 48 16.57 -24.91 6.91
C LEU A 48 16.81 -23.46 7.32
N LEU A 49 15.75 -22.72 7.68
CA LEU A 49 15.88 -21.32 8.08
C LEU A 49 16.71 -21.19 9.35
N THR A 50 16.44 -22.05 10.34
CA THR A 50 17.20 -22.10 11.59
C THR A 50 18.66 -22.45 11.33
N TYR A 51 18.93 -23.46 10.50
CA TYR A 51 20.29 -23.87 10.15
C TYR A 51 21.08 -22.73 9.50
N VAL A 52 20.47 -22.05 8.53
CA VAL A 52 21.14 -21.02 7.73
C VAL A 52 21.34 -19.71 8.52
N GLN A 53 20.49 -19.43 9.51
CA GLN A 53 20.71 -18.31 10.44
C GLN A 53 21.94 -18.48 11.33
N HIS A 54 22.27 -19.72 11.70
CA HIS A 54 23.39 -20.02 12.61
C HIS A 54 24.67 -20.44 11.89
N THR A 55 24.60 -20.65 10.57
CA THR A 55 25.74 -21.07 9.75
C THR A 55 26.35 -19.88 9.04
N SER A 56 27.66 -19.69 9.22
CA SER A 56 28.41 -18.67 8.50
C SER A 56 29.05 -19.26 7.24
N GLY A 57 28.80 -18.63 6.09
CA GLY A 57 29.40 -18.98 4.81
C GLY A 57 28.53 -19.83 3.90
N ALA A 58 29.04 -20.10 2.70
CA ALA A 58 28.36 -20.89 1.68
C ALA A 58 28.14 -22.34 2.14
N ILE A 59 26.99 -22.90 1.76
CA ILE A 59 26.52 -24.21 2.19
C ILE A 59 26.23 -25.05 0.94
N ASP A 60 26.85 -26.23 0.86
CA ASP A 60 26.50 -27.21 -0.16
C ASP A 60 25.18 -27.89 0.20
N VAL A 61 24.18 -27.68 -0.65
CA VAL A 61 22.81 -28.19 -0.49
C VAL A 61 22.75 -29.71 -0.50
N GLN A 62 23.62 -30.36 -1.27
CA GLN A 62 23.63 -31.83 -1.40
C GLN A 62 24.16 -32.48 -0.13
N SER A 63 25.09 -31.82 0.56
CA SER A 63 25.66 -32.28 1.83
C SER A 63 24.70 -32.17 3.03
N LEU A 64 23.64 -31.35 2.91
CA LEU A 64 22.67 -31.16 3.98
C LEU A 64 21.70 -32.35 4.09
N ASN A 65 21.64 -32.92 5.29
CA ASN A 65 20.65 -33.92 5.69
C ASN A 65 19.72 -33.34 6.77
N LEU A 66 18.76 -32.51 6.33
CA LEU A 66 17.74 -31.90 7.19
C LEU A 66 16.35 -32.30 6.70
N GLU A 67 15.43 -32.56 7.63
CA GLU A 67 14.02 -32.76 7.33
C GLU A 67 13.35 -31.40 7.06
N SER A 68 13.52 -30.87 5.84
CA SER A 68 13.02 -29.57 5.43
C SER A 68 12.35 -29.65 4.06
N THR A 69 11.08 -29.21 3.99
CA THR A 69 10.35 -29.12 2.72
C THR A 69 10.98 -28.09 1.79
N ALA A 70 11.46 -26.97 2.34
CA ALA A 70 12.19 -25.97 1.55
C ALA A 70 13.49 -26.53 0.96
N LEU A 71 14.25 -27.31 1.73
CA LEU A 71 15.49 -27.94 1.27
C LEU A 71 15.23 -28.94 0.14
N GLN A 72 14.16 -29.73 0.23
CA GLN A 72 13.76 -30.66 -0.84
C GLN A 72 13.43 -29.91 -2.13
N LYS A 73 12.62 -28.84 -2.05
CA LYS A 73 12.30 -27.99 -3.21
C LYS A 73 13.55 -27.34 -3.82
N LEU A 74 14.53 -26.92 -3.00
CA LEU A 74 15.79 -26.38 -3.49
C LEU A 74 16.61 -27.44 -4.23
N LYS A 75 16.64 -28.69 -3.74
CA LYS A 75 17.29 -29.82 -4.42
C LYS A 75 16.63 -30.13 -5.77
N GLU A 76 15.30 -30.19 -5.79
CA GLU A 76 14.50 -30.42 -7.01
C GLU A 76 14.68 -29.30 -8.04
N ALA A 77 14.82 -28.06 -7.57
CA ALA A 77 15.13 -26.89 -8.39
C ALA A 77 16.58 -26.86 -8.92
N GLY A 78 17.41 -27.86 -8.59
CA GLY A 78 18.80 -27.94 -9.04
C GLY A 78 19.75 -27.00 -8.32
N VAL A 79 19.37 -26.43 -7.17
CA VAL A 79 20.26 -25.60 -6.35
C VAL A 79 21.35 -26.47 -5.73
N LYS A 80 22.61 -26.08 -5.94
CA LYS A 80 23.80 -26.75 -5.43
C LYS A 80 24.41 -26.02 -4.24
N LEU A 81 24.38 -24.70 -4.24
CA LEU A 81 24.95 -23.88 -3.18
C LEU A 81 23.94 -22.86 -2.67
N ILE A 82 23.90 -22.67 -1.36
CA ILE A 82 23.18 -21.57 -0.71
C ILE A 82 24.21 -20.71 0.01
N VAL A 83 24.15 -19.40 -0.19
CA VAL A 83 25.01 -18.44 0.51
C VAL A 83 24.11 -17.51 1.32
N PRO A 84 24.16 -17.57 2.67
CA PRO A 84 23.38 -16.68 3.50
C PRO A 84 23.88 -15.25 3.41
N LEU A 85 22.95 -14.32 3.22
CA LEU A 85 23.19 -12.90 3.40
C LEU A 85 22.81 -12.55 4.84
N VAL A 86 23.80 -12.37 5.69
CA VAL A 86 23.59 -12.00 7.11
C VAL A 86 24.10 -10.59 7.33
N SER A 87 23.28 -9.73 7.92
CA SER A 87 23.64 -8.37 8.32
C SER A 87 23.22 -8.13 9.76
N GLN A 88 24.16 -7.70 10.61
CA GLN A 88 23.92 -7.46 12.04
C GLN A 88 23.29 -8.67 12.79
N GLY A 89 23.65 -9.89 12.41
CA GLY A 89 23.12 -11.11 13.02
C GLY A 89 21.74 -11.54 12.51
N GLU A 90 21.14 -10.78 11.60
CA GLU A 90 19.88 -11.17 10.95
C GLU A 90 20.12 -11.68 9.53
N LEU A 91 19.49 -12.80 9.20
CA LEU A 91 19.43 -13.31 7.83
C LEU A 91 18.50 -12.41 7.00
N ILE A 92 19.05 -11.73 5.99
CA ILE A 92 18.31 -10.81 5.11
C ILE A 92 17.87 -11.47 3.79
N GLY A 93 18.43 -12.64 3.49
CA GLY A 93 18.14 -13.39 2.27
C GLY A 93 19.16 -14.48 2.00
N LEU A 94 18.92 -15.22 0.91
CA LEU A 94 19.76 -16.32 0.43
C LEU A 94 20.16 -16.06 -1.02
N ILE A 95 21.42 -16.32 -1.35
CA ILE A 95 21.86 -16.45 -2.74
C ILE A 95 21.91 -17.93 -3.06
N ASN A 96 21.12 -18.34 -4.05
CA ASN A 96 21.08 -19.73 -4.52
C ASN A 96 21.87 -19.84 -5.82
N LEU A 97 22.78 -20.81 -5.89
CA LEU A 97 23.52 -21.13 -7.10
C LEU A 97 23.18 -22.54 -7.56
N GLY A 98 22.89 -22.68 -8.85
CA GLY A 98 22.66 -23.96 -9.52
C GLY A 98 23.96 -24.67 -9.88
N THR A 99 23.91 -25.52 -10.90
CA THR A 99 25.12 -26.14 -11.45
C THR A 99 26.03 -25.10 -12.11
N ARG A 100 27.34 -25.31 -11.98
CA ARG A 100 28.33 -24.48 -12.67
C ARG A 100 28.28 -24.76 -14.17
N LEU A 101 28.39 -23.72 -14.98
CA LEU A 101 28.42 -23.85 -16.46
C LEU A 101 29.61 -24.65 -16.97
N SER A 102 30.70 -24.73 -16.20
CA SER A 102 31.87 -25.54 -16.53
C SER A 102 31.73 -27.02 -16.10
N GLU A 103 30.56 -27.43 -15.60
CA GLU A 103 30.24 -28.77 -15.08
C GLU A 103 31.13 -29.25 -13.92
N GLN A 104 31.96 -28.37 -13.35
CA GLN A 104 32.77 -28.65 -12.17
C GLN A 104 32.04 -28.30 -10.88
N ASP A 105 32.34 -29.03 -9.81
CA ASP A 105 31.87 -28.70 -8.47
C ASP A 105 32.47 -27.38 -7.96
N TYR A 106 31.77 -26.75 -7.01
CA TYR A 106 32.27 -25.55 -6.33
C TYR A 106 33.45 -25.91 -5.43
N SER A 107 34.58 -25.26 -5.65
CA SER A 107 35.75 -25.46 -4.80
C SER A 107 35.59 -24.74 -3.45
N SER A 108 36.44 -25.10 -2.48
CA SER A 108 36.48 -24.40 -1.20
C SER A 108 36.86 -22.92 -1.33
N ASP A 109 37.66 -22.56 -2.35
CA ASP A 109 38.02 -21.17 -2.63
C ASP A 109 36.83 -20.40 -3.22
N ASP A 110 36.04 -21.03 -4.10
CA ASP A 110 34.80 -20.44 -4.63
C ASP A 110 33.82 -20.15 -3.49
N MET A 111 33.64 -21.10 -2.56
CA MET A 111 32.77 -20.94 -1.41
C MET A 111 33.23 -19.80 -0.49
N ARG A 112 34.54 -19.66 -0.25
CA ARG A 112 35.12 -18.55 0.55
C ARG A 112 34.91 -17.21 -0.12
N LEU A 113 35.12 -17.13 -1.44
CA LEU A 113 34.89 -15.91 -2.22
C LEU A 113 33.42 -15.50 -2.16
N LEU A 114 32.50 -16.42 -2.43
CA LEU A 114 31.05 -16.18 -2.38
C LEU A 114 30.60 -15.72 -0.99
N SER A 115 31.14 -16.34 0.07
CA SER A 115 30.86 -15.95 1.46
C SER A 115 31.34 -14.52 1.76
N SER A 116 32.52 -14.16 1.25
CA SER A 116 33.09 -12.81 1.42
C SER A 116 32.27 -11.77 0.68
N LEU A 117 31.84 -12.07 -0.55
CA LEU A 117 30.95 -11.21 -1.33
C LEU A 117 29.59 -11.05 -0.65
N ALA A 118 29.01 -12.13 -0.13
CA ALA A 118 27.76 -12.09 0.62
C ALA A 118 27.89 -11.20 1.87
N THR A 119 28.99 -11.31 2.61
CA THR A 119 29.25 -10.47 3.80
C THR A 119 29.35 -8.99 3.47
N GLN A 120 29.99 -8.64 2.34
CA GLN A 120 30.09 -7.24 1.89
C GLN A 120 28.78 -6.71 1.28
N ALA A 121 28.05 -7.55 0.55
CA ALA A 121 26.81 -7.17 -0.12
C ALA A 121 25.62 -7.08 0.85
N ALA A 122 25.60 -7.90 1.91
CA ALA A 122 24.45 -7.99 2.80
C ALA A 122 24.05 -6.65 3.43
N PRO A 123 24.95 -5.82 3.99
CA PRO A 123 24.56 -4.50 4.51
C PRO A 123 23.94 -3.59 3.45
N ALA A 124 24.49 -3.57 2.24
CA ALA A 124 23.96 -2.75 1.14
C ALA A 124 22.57 -3.23 0.68
N LEU A 125 22.37 -4.55 0.60
CA LEU A 125 21.07 -5.14 0.25
C LEU A 125 20.02 -4.88 1.34
N ARG A 126 20.39 -4.95 2.63
CA ARG A 126 19.53 -4.60 3.76
C ARG A 126 19.02 -3.16 3.62
N VAL A 127 19.94 -2.21 3.40
CA VAL A 127 19.58 -0.79 3.23
C VAL A 127 18.66 -0.63 2.02
N ALA A 128 18.99 -1.24 0.88
CA ALA A 128 18.17 -1.15 -0.32
C ALA A 128 16.76 -1.74 -0.13
N GLN A 129 16.62 -2.85 0.62
CA GLN A 129 15.32 -3.44 0.97
C GLN A 129 14.50 -2.50 1.87
N LEU A 130 15.12 -1.94 2.91
CA LEU A 130 14.46 -1.02 3.84
C LEU A 130 13.96 0.24 3.12
N VAL A 131 14.78 0.83 2.25
CA VAL A 131 14.38 2.01 1.45
C VAL A 131 13.19 1.66 0.57
N ARG A 132 13.24 0.54 -0.18
CA ARG A 132 12.11 0.12 -1.02
C ARG A 132 10.83 -0.13 -0.21
N GLN A 133 10.95 -0.70 1.00
CA GLN A 133 9.81 -0.91 1.87
C GLN A 133 9.21 0.43 2.35
N GLN A 134 10.06 1.37 2.76
CA GLN A 134 9.62 2.71 3.16
C GLN A 134 8.96 3.47 2.01
N GLU A 135 9.53 3.42 0.80
CA GLU A 135 8.95 4.04 -0.40
C GLU A 135 7.57 3.47 -0.71
N ARG A 136 7.40 2.14 -0.65
CA ARG A 136 6.10 1.49 -0.84
C ARG A 136 5.08 1.93 0.22
N GLN A 137 5.49 1.97 1.49
CA GLN A 137 4.62 2.42 2.58
C GLN A 137 4.24 3.90 2.44
N ALA A 138 5.18 4.74 2.02
CA ALA A 138 4.93 6.16 1.78
C ALA A 138 3.97 6.37 0.61
N ALA A 139 4.17 5.65 -0.51
CA ALA A 139 3.28 5.71 -1.66
C ALA A 139 1.84 5.27 -1.31
N GLU A 140 1.69 4.21 -0.52
CA GLU A 140 0.36 3.75 -0.07
C GLU A 140 -0.31 4.76 0.86
N ARG A 141 0.44 5.35 1.80
CA ARG A 141 -0.09 6.40 2.68
C ARG A 141 -0.53 7.64 1.90
N GLU A 142 0.25 8.06 0.91
CA GLU A 142 -0.08 9.22 0.07
C GLU A 142 -1.35 8.93 -0.76
N ARG A 143 -1.48 7.72 -1.30
CA ARG A 143 -2.69 7.30 -2.00
C ARG A 143 -3.92 7.38 -1.10
N ILE A 144 -3.87 6.78 0.10
CA ILE A 144 -4.98 6.82 1.06
C ILE A 144 -5.30 8.27 1.46
N ALA A 145 -4.28 9.09 1.69
CA ALA A 145 -4.47 10.51 2.00
C ALA A 145 -5.19 11.26 0.85
N GLN A 146 -4.84 10.97 -0.40
CA GLN A 146 -5.52 11.55 -1.56
C GLN A 146 -6.99 11.11 -1.65
N GLU A 147 -7.28 9.83 -1.44
CA GLU A 147 -8.66 9.32 -1.41
C GLU A 147 -9.49 10.00 -0.31
N LEU A 148 -8.91 10.19 0.89
CA LEU A 148 -9.57 10.91 1.99
C LEU A 148 -9.77 12.41 1.71
N ARG A 149 -8.82 13.07 1.02
CA ARG A 149 -8.98 14.47 0.58
C ARG A 149 -10.18 14.63 -0.35
N VAL A 150 -10.36 13.69 -1.29
CA VAL A 150 -11.52 13.69 -2.19
C VAL A 150 -12.81 13.48 -1.40
N ALA A 151 -12.84 12.52 -0.47
CA ALA A 151 -14.00 12.30 0.38
C ALA A 151 -14.37 13.54 1.21
N ARG A 152 -13.36 14.25 1.73
CA ARG A 152 -13.54 15.52 2.44
C ARG A 152 -14.15 16.60 1.56
N LEU A 153 -13.67 16.74 0.32
CA LEU A 153 -14.23 17.71 -0.62
C LEU A 153 -15.71 17.41 -0.90
N ILE A 154 -16.05 16.14 -1.17
CA ILE A 154 -17.44 15.72 -1.37
C ILE A 154 -18.27 16.03 -0.13
N GLN A 155 -17.81 15.66 1.07
CA GLN A 155 -18.50 15.97 2.32
C GLN A 155 -18.73 17.47 2.50
N GLN A 156 -17.73 18.32 2.19
CA GLN A 156 -17.88 19.76 2.26
C GLN A 156 -18.95 20.29 1.32
N THR A 157 -19.09 19.71 0.11
CA THR A 157 -20.18 20.08 -0.82
C THR A 157 -21.57 19.65 -0.35
N LEU A 158 -21.65 18.65 0.54
CA LEU A 158 -22.93 18.24 1.15
C LEU A 158 -23.37 19.18 2.26
N LEU A 159 -22.45 19.91 2.89
CA LEU A 159 -22.79 20.89 3.92
C LEU A 159 -23.25 22.22 3.29
N PRO A 160 -24.14 22.98 3.97
CA PRO A 160 -24.54 24.30 3.49
C PRO A 160 -23.34 25.24 3.33
N GLN A 161 -23.20 25.80 2.12
CA GLN A 161 -22.16 26.80 1.80
C GLN A 161 -22.50 28.19 2.33
N GLU A 162 -23.79 28.45 2.51
CA GLU A 162 -24.32 29.70 3.00
C GLU A 162 -25.30 29.43 4.16
N VAL A 163 -25.36 30.37 5.08
CA VAL A 163 -26.34 30.39 6.16
C VAL A 163 -27.55 31.23 5.75
N PRO A 164 -28.76 30.87 6.18
CA PRO A 164 -29.96 31.62 5.81
C PRO A 164 -29.95 33.03 6.41
N GLN A 165 -30.44 34.01 5.64
CA GLN A 165 -30.66 35.37 6.12
C GLN A 165 -32.08 35.49 6.67
N LEU A 166 -32.19 35.74 7.98
CA LEU A 166 -33.45 35.85 8.69
C LEU A 166 -33.55 37.21 9.38
N ALA A 167 -34.67 37.90 9.18
CA ALA A 167 -34.89 39.24 9.73
C ALA A 167 -34.86 39.20 11.26
N GLY A 168 -33.95 39.95 11.88
CA GLY A 168 -33.77 40.01 13.33
C GLY A 168 -32.94 38.87 13.94
N TRP A 169 -32.35 37.99 13.11
CA TRP A 169 -31.50 36.89 13.55
C TRP A 169 -30.09 37.00 12.96
N SER A 170 -29.09 36.55 13.72
CA SER A 170 -27.74 36.33 13.21
C SER A 170 -27.44 34.84 13.26
N VAL A 171 -27.34 34.21 12.09
CA VAL A 171 -27.02 32.79 11.95
C VAL A 171 -25.56 32.67 11.52
N ASN A 172 -24.79 31.83 12.21
CA ASN A 172 -23.41 31.52 11.86
C ASN A 172 -23.18 30.02 12.06
N ALA A 173 -22.39 29.40 11.19
CA ALA A 173 -22.01 28.00 11.30
C ALA A 173 -20.49 27.86 11.20
N TYR A 174 -19.94 26.94 11.99
CA TYR A 174 -18.53 26.55 11.94
C TYR A 174 -18.45 25.03 12.01
N TYR A 175 -17.72 24.45 11.06
CA TYR A 175 -17.55 23.00 10.96
C TYR A 175 -16.07 22.65 10.80
N GLN A 176 -15.59 21.82 11.72
CA GLN A 176 -14.22 21.35 11.74
C GLN A 176 -14.22 19.85 12.12
N PRO A 177 -14.00 18.94 11.17
CA PRO A 177 -13.99 17.52 11.48
C PRO A 177 -12.74 17.15 12.30
N ALA A 178 -12.88 16.13 13.16
CA ALA A 178 -11.79 15.60 13.98
C ALA A 178 -10.77 14.76 13.19
N ARG A 179 -11.15 14.30 11.99
CA ARG A 179 -10.32 13.60 10.99
C ARG A 179 -10.55 14.28 9.63
N GLU A 180 -10.08 13.69 8.53
CA GLU A 180 -10.36 14.23 7.19
C GLU A 180 -11.86 14.32 6.88
N VAL A 181 -12.67 13.40 7.41
CA VAL A 181 -14.14 13.42 7.33
C VAL A 181 -14.77 13.09 8.68
N GLY A 182 -15.97 13.64 8.92
CA GLY A 182 -16.71 13.52 10.18
C GLY A 182 -18.10 12.91 10.02
N GLY A 183 -18.72 12.55 11.14
CA GLY A 183 -20.13 12.15 11.21
C GLY A 183 -21.06 13.34 11.45
N ASP A 184 -20.55 14.37 12.09
CA ASP A 184 -21.28 15.58 12.46
C ASP A 184 -21.69 16.36 11.21
N PHE A 185 -22.87 16.97 11.24
CA PHE A 185 -23.32 17.88 10.20
C PHE A 185 -24.36 18.87 10.72
N TYR A 186 -24.53 19.95 9.96
CA TYR A 186 -25.63 20.89 10.11
C TYR A 186 -26.28 21.09 8.74
N ASP A 187 -27.55 21.48 8.72
CA ASP A 187 -28.27 21.77 7.49
C ASP A 187 -29.41 22.77 7.69
N PHE A 188 -29.86 23.38 6.59
CA PHE A 188 -30.99 24.31 6.54
C PHE A 188 -31.95 23.90 5.43
N ILE A 189 -33.20 23.58 5.78
CA ILE A 189 -34.24 23.21 4.80
C ILE A 189 -35.17 24.41 4.59
N HIS A 190 -35.26 24.91 3.36
CA HIS A 190 -36.14 26.03 3.02
C HIS A 190 -37.51 25.51 2.56
N PHE A 191 -38.57 26.00 3.19
CA PHE A 191 -39.94 25.63 2.85
C PHE A 191 -40.63 26.71 2.00
N PRO A 192 -41.59 26.33 1.12
CA PRO A 192 -42.33 27.29 0.28
C PRO A 192 -43.13 28.35 1.06
N ASP A 193 -43.48 28.06 2.31
CA ASP A 193 -44.19 28.99 3.21
C ASP A 193 -43.26 29.99 3.92
N GLY A 194 -41.97 29.98 3.57
CA GLY A 194 -40.95 30.87 4.13
C GLY A 194 -40.35 30.40 5.45
N LYS A 195 -40.77 29.24 5.98
CA LYS A 195 -40.12 28.64 7.16
C LYS A 195 -38.77 28.04 6.77
N ILE A 196 -37.90 27.95 7.77
CA ILE A 196 -36.59 27.30 7.64
C ILE A 196 -36.47 26.25 8.74
N GLY A 197 -36.19 25.02 8.34
CA GLY A 197 -35.86 23.94 9.25
C GLY A 197 -34.37 23.94 9.58
N PHE A 198 -34.03 23.87 10.86
CA PHE A 198 -32.65 23.82 11.34
C PHE A 198 -32.27 22.40 11.76
N ILE A 199 -31.17 21.88 11.22
CA ILE A 199 -30.66 20.55 11.56
C ILE A 199 -29.26 20.68 12.15
N VAL A 200 -29.02 19.98 13.26
CA VAL A 200 -27.68 19.69 13.77
C VAL A 200 -27.68 18.24 14.21
N ALA A 201 -26.72 17.46 13.73
CA ALA A 201 -26.66 16.04 14.03
C ALA A 201 -25.24 15.53 14.16
N ASP A 202 -25.09 14.48 14.96
CA ASP A 202 -23.84 13.80 15.25
C ASP A 202 -24.04 12.28 15.07
N VAL A 203 -23.22 11.69 14.22
CA VAL A 203 -23.21 10.25 13.95
C VAL A 203 -22.12 9.62 14.79
N THR A 204 -22.45 8.53 15.48
CA THR A 204 -21.45 7.75 16.24
C THR A 204 -20.23 7.36 15.41
N ASP A 205 -19.06 7.38 16.05
CA ASP A 205 -17.75 7.09 15.47
C ASP A 205 -17.23 8.22 14.54
N LYS A 206 -16.12 8.00 13.84
CA LYS A 206 -15.41 9.03 13.05
C LYS A 206 -14.84 8.45 11.76
N GLY A 207 -14.57 9.32 10.79
CA GLY A 207 -13.97 8.92 9.51
C GLY A 207 -15.04 8.46 8.51
N VAL A 208 -14.61 7.65 7.54
CA VAL A 208 -15.41 7.35 6.33
C VAL A 208 -16.76 6.70 6.65
N PRO A 209 -16.87 5.68 7.55
CA PRO A 209 -18.17 5.07 7.84
C PRO A 209 -19.19 6.07 8.41
N ALA A 210 -18.75 6.91 9.35
CA ALA A 210 -19.61 7.95 9.95
C ALA A 210 -20.04 8.99 8.90
N ALA A 211 -19.13 9.39 8.00
CA ALA A 211 -19.43 10.32 6.91
C ALA A 211 -20.46 9.76 5.90
N LEU A 212 -20.44 8.46 5.63
CA LEU A 212 -21.43 7.81 4.78
C LEU A 212 -22.81 7.78 5.44
N VAL A 213 -22.87 7.39 6.72
CA VAL A 213 -24.13 7.43 7.49
C VAL A 213 -24.67 8.85 7.59
N MET A 214 -23.80 9.85 7.74
CA MET A 214 -24.16 11.26 7.71
C MET A 214 -24.85 11.63 6.38
N ALA A 215 -24.22 11.32 5.24
CA ALA A 215 -24.75 11.64 3.93
C ALA A 215 -26.13 10.99 3.70
N THR A 216 -26.27 9.72 4.07
CA THR A 216 -27.55 9.00 4.00
C THR A 216 -28.61 9.63 4.89
N THR A 217 -28.26 9.97 6.14
CA THR A 217 -29.19 10.60 7.10
C THR A 217 -29.69 11.94 6.57
N ARG A 218 -28.78 12.78 6.06
CA ARG A 218 -29.11 14.07 5.45
C ARG A 218 -30.09 13.90 4.28
N SER A 219 -29.82 12.98 3.37
CA SER A 219 -30.71 12.73 2.21
C SER A 219 -32.11 12.26 2.64
N ILE A 220 -32.19 11.39 3.66
CA ILE A 220 -33.47 10.92 4.19
C ILE A 220 -34.23 12.07 4.87
N LEU A 221 -33.54 12.92 5.65
CA LEU A 221 -34.13 14.09 6.31
C LEU A 221 -34.75 15.05 5.30
N HIS A 222 -34.02 15.41 4.23
CA HIS A 222 -34.57 16.25 3.15
C HIS A 222 -35.83 15.63 2.55
N SER A 223 -35.77 14.34 2.20
CA SER A 223 -36.92 13.64 1.63
C SER A 223 -38.13 13.58 2.58
N ALA A 224 -37.90 13.38 3.87
CA ALA A 224 -38.96 13.33 4.87
C ALA A 224 -39.58 14.71 5.12
N ALA A 225 -38.75 15.76 5.19
CA ALA A 225 -39.17 17.14 5.41
C ALA A 225 -40.03 17.69 4.27
N GLU A 226 -39.76 17.32 3.00
CA GLU A 226 -40.60 17.72 1.87
C GLU A 226 -42.05 17.26 1.99
N ARG A 227 -42.31 16.14 2.67
CA ARG A 227 -43.64 15.52 2.77
C ARG A 227 -44.33 15.79 4.10
N LEU A 228 -43.58 16.09 5.15
CA LEU A 228 -44.07 16.14 6.52
C LEU A 228 -43.74 17.50 7.15
N GLY A 229 -44.74 18.18 7.68
CA GLY A 229 -44.59 19.53 8.25
C GLY A 229 -44.18 19.59 9.72
N SER A 230 -44.20 18.47 10.46
CA SER A 230 -43.87 18.47 11.90
C SER A 230 -42.49 17.87 12.17
N PRO A 231 -41.65 18.50 13.01
CA PRO A 231 -40.31 17.99 13.33
C PRO A 231 -40.29 16.55 13.86
N GLY A 232 -41.22 16.20 14.75
CA GLY A 232 -41.34 14.84 15.29
C GLY A 232 -41.59 13.78 14.21
N ALA A 233 -42.57 14.01 13.32
CA ALA A 233 -42.87 13.07 12.25
C ALA A 233 -41.73 12.94 11.23
N VAL A 234 -40.97 14.01 10.97
CA VAL A 234 -39.78 13.96 10.12
C VAL A 234 -38.72 13.05 10.74
N LEU A 235 -38.41 13.25 12.02
CA LEU A 235 -37.41 12.44 12.72
C LEU A 235 -37.83 10.97 12.87
N GLU A 236 -39.11 10.71 13.17
CA GLU A 236 -39.67 9.35 13.24
C GLU A 236 -39.53 8.65 11.89
N ARG A 237 -39.94 9.32 10.80
CA ARG A 237 -39.81 8.76 9.45
C ARG A 237 -38.35 8.53 9.06
N THR A 238 -37.45 9.46 9.41
CA THR A 238 -36.02 9.28 9.17
C THR A 238 -35.49 8.07 9.91
N ASN A 239 -35.84 7.89 11.19
CA ASN A 239 -35.42 6.76 11.99
C ASN A 239 -35.86 5.42 11.38
N ASP A 240 -37.13 5.31 10.98
CA ASP A 240 -37.68 4.08 10.38
C ASP A 240 -36.94 3.64 9.12
N VAL A 241 -36.53 4.63 8.30
CA VAL A 241 -35.80 4.37 7.05
C VAL A 241 -34.31 4.11 7.31
N LEU A 242 -33.70 4.84 8.24
CA LEU A 242 -32.27 4.79 8.51
C LEU A 242 -31.85 3.57 9.33
N HIS A 243 -32.61 3.19 10.36
CA HIS A 243 -32.30 2.10 11.28
C HIS A 243 -31.92 0.77 10.58
N PRO A 244 -32.64 0.28 9.55
CA PRO A 244 -32.26 -0.97 8.87
C PRO A 244 -31.04 -0.83 7.96
N GLN A 245 -30.56 0.38 7.67
CA GLN A 245 -29.48 0.65 6.71
C GLN A 245 -28.13 0.92 7.39
N ILE A 246 -28.13 1.34 8.64
CA ILE A 246 -26.90 1.68 9.36
C ILE A 246 -26.23 0.43 9.96
N PRO A 247 -24.89 0.40 10.06
CA PRO A 247 -24.18 -0.70 10.71
C PRO A 247 -24.62 -0.92 12.16
N PRO A 248 -24.53 -2.17 12.68
CA PRO A 248 -24.83 -2.44 14.08
C PRO A 248 -24.01 -1.55 15.02
N LYS A 249 -24.63 -1.10 16.11
CA LYS A 249 -24.04 -0.22 17.14
C LYS A 249 -23.73 1.21 16.67
N MET A 250 -24.18 1.62 15.49
CA MET A 250 -24.20 3.02 15.09
C MET A 250 -25.56 3.65 15.39
N PHE A 251 -25.57 4.94 15.70
CA PHE A 251 -26.77 5.75 15.79
C PHE A 251 -26.46 7.20 15.39
N VAL A 252 -27.52 8.00 15.20
CA VAL A 252 -27.40 9.42 14.92
C VAL A 252 -28.19 10.19 15.97
N THR A 253 -27.53 11.11 16.65
CA THR A 253 -28.21 12.10 17.51
C THR A 253 -28.57 13.29 16.64
N CYS A 254 -29.84 13.62 16.51
CA CYS A 254 -30.30 14.68 15.61
C CYS A 254 -31.21 15.67 16.34
N PHE A 255 -30.89 16.95 16.21
CA PHE A 255 -31.78 18.06 16.54
C PHE A 255 -32.41 18.57 15.25
N TYR A 256 -33.73 18.74 15.25
CA TYR A 256 -34.49 19.32 14.14
C TYR A 256 -35.59 20.24 14.68
N ALA A 257 -35.66 21.48 14.18
CA ALA A 257 -36.62 22.51 14.61
C ALA A 257 -37.10 23.36 13.43
#